data_AF-A0A2V2UF44-F1
#
_entry.id   AF-A0A2V2UF44-F1
#
_cell.length_a   1.000
_cell.length_b   1.000
_cell.length_c   1.000
_cell.angle_alpha   90.00
_cell.angle_beta   90.00
_cell.angle_gamma   90.00
#
_symmetry.space_group_name_H-M   'P 1'
#
loop_
_entity.id
_entity.type
_entity.pdbx_description
1 polymer ?
#
loop_
_entity_poly.entity_id
_entity_poly.type
_entity_poly.pdbx_seq_one_letter_code
_entity_poly.pdbx_strand_id
1 'polypeptide(L)'
;MSSGKYFNRGVMALDAPHIGNVVRETQDQIVVFGEQNTRYDIPKTEIQMTGRNVLIGLNISDIDKKYKVKREDPLSTSRPTTPWTQGDNIDLATYEGKYPKTLFNKGVRAKNEDNVGHVMKETDDKIVVFGGHDYRYDIPKSKIIAVGMNVILGMDYPEIFNYKVGKDEPLPTGEPIDTLAEEE
;
A
#
# COMPACT_ATOMS: atom_id res chain seq x y z
N MET A 1 3.65 14.33 10.10
CA MET A 1 2.68 13.72 11.01
C MET A 1 2.74 14.47 12.32
N SER A 2 1.74 15.29 12.65
CA SER A 2 1.63 15.85 14.00
C SER A 2 1.08 14.76 14.91
N SER A 3 1.86 14.33 15.90
CA SER A 3 1.30 13.56 17.03
C SER A 3 0.24 14.44 17.70
N GLY A 4 -0.95 13.89 17.92
CA GLY A 4 -2.05 14.62 18.57
C GLY A 4 -1.63 15.18 19.93
N LYS A 5 -2.31 16.24 20.40
CA LYS A 5 -2.06 16.92 21.68
C LYS A 5 -1.96 15.95 22.86
N TYR A 6 -2.73 14.86 22.82
CA TYR A 6 -2.81 13.86 23.89
C TYR A 6 -1.98 12.61 23.64
N PHE A 7 -1.34 12.48 22.47
CA PHE A 7 -0.60 11.28 22.10
C PHE A 7 0.47 10.93 23.14
N ASN A 8 0.53 9.65 23.51
CA ASN A 8 1.44 9.08 24.50
C ASN A 8 1.33 9.68 25.92
N ARG A 9 0.23 10.36 26.25
CA ARG A 9 -0.05 10.77 27.63
C ARG A 9 -0.74 9.66 28.39
N GLY A 10 -0.45 9.55 29.69
CA GLY A 10 -1.17 8.69 30.61
C GLY A 10 -2.58 9.23 30.86
N VAL A 11 -3.55 8.33 30.97
CA VAL A 11 -4.96 8.62 31.21
C VAL A 11 -5.35 8.14 32.61
N MET A 12 -6.11 8.95 33.33
CA MET A 12 -6.56 8.72 34.70
C MET A 12 -8.08 8.87 34.79
N ALA A 13 -8.70 8.14 35.71
CA ALA A 13 -10.11 8.31 36.10
C ALA A 13 -10.18 9.08 37.41
N LEU A 14 -11.39 9.43 37.86
CA LEU A 14 -11.60 10.03 39.18
C LEU A 14 -11.20 9.09 40.33
N ASP A 15 -11.35 7.79 40.14
CA ASP A 15 -11.14 6.73 41.13
C ASP A 15 -9.93 5.83 40.82
N ALA A 16 -9.27 5.99 39.65
CA ALA A 16 -8.13 5.18 39.24
C ALA A 16 -6.94 6.04 38.77
N PRO A 17 -5.74 5.86 39.34
CA PRO A 17 -4.56 6.68 39.03
C PRO A 17 -3.97 6.41 37.65
N HIS A 18 -4.29 5.27 37.04
CA HIS A 18 -3.85 4.93 35.69
C HIS A 18 -4.86 3.98 35.03
N ILE A 19 -5.33 4.35 33.84
CA ILE A 19 -6.18 3.52 32.99
C ILE A 19 -5.38 2.99 31.80
N GLY A 20 -4.45 3.79 31.28
CA GLY A 20 -3.67 3.46 30.09
C GLY A 20 -3.04 4.69 29.43
N ASN A 21 -2.62 4.52 28.18
CA ASN A 21 -1.98 5.57 27.39
C ASN A 21 -2.76 5.86 26.11
N VAL A 22 -2.79 7.14 25.72
CA VAL A 22 -3.42 7.55 24.46
C VAL A 22 -2.56 7.11 23.28
N VAL A 23 -3.12 6.24 22.45
CA VAL A 23 -2.47 5.72 21.24
C VAL A 23 -2.89 6.51 20.00
N ARG A 24 -4.10 7.09 20.02
CA ARG A 24 -4.58 7.90 18.89
C ARG A 24 -5.50 9.01 19.37
N GLU A 25 -5.48 10.10 18.62
CA GLU A 25 -6.42 11.20 18.77
C GLU A 25 -7.19 11.39 17.45
N THR A 26 -8.51 11.45 17.55
CA THR A 26 -9.40 11.83 16.45
C THR A 26 -9.88 13.28 16.65
N GLN A 27 -10.78 13.79 15.81
CA GLN A 27 -11.35 15.12 16.04
C GLN A 27 -12.13 15.17 17.36
N ASP A 28 -12.95 14.15 17.63
CA ASP A 28 -13.95 14.18 18.71
C ASP A 28 -13.60 13.30 19.92
N GLN A 29 -12.71 12.32 19.75
CA GLN A 29 -12.37 11.36 20.80
C GLN A 29 -10.89 10.98 20.83
N ILE A 30 -10.45 10.43 21.97
CA ILE A 30 -9.13 9.84 22.17
C ILE A 30 -9.26 8.32 22.29
N VAL A 31 -8.31 7.58 21.72
CA VAL A 31 -8.21 6.13 21.85
C VAL A 31 -7.12 5.81 22.87
N VAL A 32 -7.50 5.10 23.92
CA VAL A 32 -6.66 4.75 25.06
C VAL A 32 -6.48 3.25 25.10
N PHE A 33 -5.23 2.80 25.15
CA PHE A 33 -4.92 1.39 25.42
C PHE A 33 -4.53 1.23 26.88
N GLY A 34 -5.30 0.40 27.58
CA GLY A 34 -5.06 0.05 28.97
C GLY A 34 -4.38 -1.30 29.13
N GLU A 35 -4.26 -1.72 30.39
CA GLU A 35 -3.73 -3.03 30.74
C GLU A 35 -4.70 -4.15 30.31
N GLN A 36 -4.20 -5.39 30.19
CA GLN A 36 -5.02 -6.58 29.85
C GLN A 36 -5.74 -6.51 28.49
N ASN A 37 -5.10 -5.95 27.47
CA ASN A 37 -5.67 -5.86 26.11
C ASN A 37 -6.96 -5.03 26.03
N THR A 38 -7.15 -4.07 26.95
CA THR A 38 -8.32 -3.18 26.96
C THR A 38 -8.11 -1.97 26.07
N ARG A 39 -9.19 -1.54 25.40
CA ARG A 39 -9.23 -0.33 24.60
C ARG A 39 -10.45 0.50 25.01
N TYR A 40 -10.23 1.80 25.14
CA TYR A 40 -11.29 2.78 25.38
C TYR A 40 -11.28 3.86 24.31
N ASP A 41 -12.45 4.12 23.72
CA ASP A 41 -12.67 5.23 22.81
C ASP A 41 -13.44 6.30 23.57
N ILE A 42 -12.73 7.28 24.14
CA ILE A 42 -13.28 8.25 25.08
C ILE A 42 -13.47 9.61 24.37
N PRO A 43 -14.69 10.16 24.33
CA PRO A 43 -14.95 11.49 23.80
C PRO A 43 -14.13 12.57 24.52
N LYS A 44 -13.65 13.58 23.78
CA LYS A 44 -12.92 14.71 24.37
C LYS A 44 -13.78 15.55 25.31
N THR A 45 -15.10 15.46 25.20
CA THR A 45 -16.06 16.12 26.11
C THR A 45 -15.98 15.58 27.53
N GLU A 46 -15.51 14.34 27.72
CA GLU A 46 -15.37 13.71 29.04
C GLU A 46 -14.04 14.06 29.72
N ILE A 47 -13.15 14.78 29.02
CA ILE A 47 -11.87 15.22 29.56
C ILE A 47 -12.10 16.43 30.46
N GLN A 48 -11.80 16.28 31.74
CA GLN A 48 -12.00 17.34 32.73
C GLN A 48 -10.77 18.24 32.85
N MET A 49 -9.58 17.65 32.92
CA MET A 49 -8.32 18.38 33.06
C MET A 49 -7.20 17.73 32.24
N THR A 50 -6.31 18.58 31.71
CA THR A 50 -5.15 18.13 30.94
C THR A 50 -3.89 18.80 31.45
N GLY A 51 -2.96 18.03 32.01
CA GLY A 51 -1.66 18.49 32.47
C GLY A 51 -0.55 17.57 31.93
N ARG A 52 0.23 16.95 32.82
CA ARG A 52 1.13 15.84 32.47
C ARG A 52 0.35 14.62 31.97
N ASN A 53 -0.78 14.33 32.62
CA ASN A 53 -1.71 13.26 32.28
C ASN A 53 -3.08 13.85 31.88
N VAL A 54 -3.94 13.02 31.29
CA VAL A 54 -5.32 13.34 30.93
C VAL A 54 -6.24 12.77 32.01
N LEU A 55 -7.03 13.63 32.66
CA LEU A 55 -8.03 13.22 33.64
C LEU A 55 -9.42 13.16 32.98
N ILE A 56 -10.04 12.00 33.05
CA ILE A 56 -11.42 11.77 32.62
C ILE A 56 -12.33 12.02 33.81
N GLY A 57 -13.39 12.82 33.61
CA GLY A 57 -14.35 13.20 34.65
C GLY A 57 -15.33 12.08 35.05
N LEU A 58 -14.94 10.83 34.88
CA LEU A 58 -15.75 9.64 35.17
C LEU A 58 -14.95 8.64 36.00
N ASN A 59 -15.67 7.77 36.71
CA ASN A 59 -15.09 6.62 37.39
C ASN A 59 -14.74 5.52 36.37
N ILE A 60 -13.76 4.68 36.68
CA ILE A 60 -13.30 3.60 35.79
C ILE A 60 -14.43 2.63 35.45
N SER A 61 -15.32 2.37 36.40
CA SER A 61 -16.50 1.53 36.20
C SER A 61 -17.46 2.08 35.14
N ASP A 62 -17.58 3.41 35.04
CA ASP A 62 -18.45 4.06 34.07
C ASP A 62 -17.77 4.13 32.68
N ILE A 63 -16.45 4.32 32.67
CA ILE A 63 -15.64 4.28 31.44
C ILE A 63 -15.68 2.87 30.83
N ASP A 64 -15.52 1.83 31.64
CA ASP A 64 -15.61 0.43 31.23
C ASP A 64 -16.98 0.08 30.64
N LYS A 65 -18.07 0.60 31.22
CA LYS A 65 -19.42 0.33 30.73
C LYS A 65 -19.75 1.07 29.44
N LYS A 66 -19.29 2.31 29.30
CA LYS A 66 -19.70 3.20 28.20
C LYS A 66 -18.77 3.18 27.00
N TYR A 67 -17.46 3.07 27.23
CA TYR A 67 -16.43 3.40 26.23
C TYR A 67 -15.49 2.24 25.91
N LYS A 68 -15.72 1.05 26.47
CA LYS A 68 -14.91 -0.14 26.20
C LYS A 68 -15.21 -0.70 24.81
N VAL A 69 -14.16 -0.86 24.02
CA VAL A 69 -14.20 -1.42 22.65
C VAL A 69 -13.26 -2.63 22.58
N LYS A 70 -13.48 -3.56 21.65
CA LYS A 70 -12.50 -4.64 21.44
C LYS A 70 -11.22 -4.03 20.89
N ARG A 71 -10.08 -4.46 21.41
CA ARG A 71 -8.77 -3.92 20.97
C ARG A 71 -8.49 -4.19 19.49
N GLU A 72 -8.99 -5.31 18.97
CA GLU A 72 -8.83 -5.72 17.56
C GLU A 72 -9.75 -4.96 16.59
N ASP A 73 -10.75 -4.24 17.09
CA ASP A 73 -11.62 -3.45 16.22
C ASP A 73 -10.78 -2.35 15.55
N PRO A 74 -11.12 -1.91 14.33
CA PRO A 74 -10.38 -0.85 13.65
C PRO A 74 -10.30 0.42 14.53
N LEU A 75 -9.14 1.07 14.53
CA LEU A 75 -8.96 2.34 15.24
C LEU A 75 -9.87 3.38 14.62
N SER A 76 -10.64 4.08 15.46
CA SER A 76 -11.47 5.18 14.99
C SER A 76 -10.63 6.19 14.19
N THR A 77 -11.06 6.47 12.96
CA THR A 77 -10.47 7.47 12.07
C THR A 77 -11.38 8.70 12.04
N SER A 78 -10.86 9.90 12.26
CA SER A 78 -11.63 11.14 12.00
C SER A 78 -11.92 11.35 10.52
N ARG A 79 -11.25 10.59 9.64
CA ARG A 79 -11.61 10.54 8.24
C ARG A 79 -12.85 9.65 8.16
N PRO A 80 -13.90 10.06 7.43
CA PRO A 80 -14.92 9.10 7.06
C PRO A 80 -14.20 7.89 6.50
N THR A 81 -14.45 6.72 7.09
CA THR A 81 -14.47 5.50 6.30
C THR A 81 -15.55 5.76 5.26
N THR A 82 -15.24 6.52 4.21
CA THR A 82 -15.58 6.00 2.91
C THR A 82 -15.03 4.60 2.97
N PRO A 83 -15.89 3.56 3.00
CA PRO A 83 -15.43 2.26 2.56
C PRO A 83 -14.68 2.55 1.26
N TRP A 84 -13.70 1.73 0.91
CA TRP A 84 -13.39 1.67 -0.50
C TRP A 84 -14.70 1.26 -1.18
N THR A 85 -15.52 2.22 -1.62
CA THR A 85 -16.56 2.02 -2.60
C THR A 85 -15.83 1.92 -3.93
N GLN A 86 -14.83 1.03 -4.00
CA GLN A 86 -14.68 0.25 -5.20
C GLN A 86 -15.95 -0.60 -5.19
N GLY A 87 -16.98 -0.14 -5.91
CA GLY A 87 -18.25 -0.84 -5.96
C GLY A 87 -18.00 -2.32 -6.21
N ASP A 88 -18.81 -3.18 -5.59
CA ASP A 88 -18.65 -4.64 -5.60
C ASP A 88 -18.65 -5.29 -7.01
N ASN A 89 -18.77 -4.47 -8.06
CA ASN A 89 -18.67 -4.80 -9.48
C ASN A 89 -17.87 -3.73 -10.24
N ILE A 90 -16.62 -3.46 -9.85
CA ILE A 90 -15.70 -2.85 -10.82
C ILE A 90 -15.34 -3.94 -11.81
N ASP A 91 -15.99 -3.90 -12.97
CA ASP A 91 -15.51 -4.59 -14.15
C ASP A 91 -14.03 -4.26 -14.34
N LEU A 92 -13.17 -5.28 -14.23
CA LEU A 92 -11.71 -5.15 -14.35
C LEU A 92 -11.34 -4.43 -15.65
N ALA A 93 -12.11 -4.63 -16.73
CA ALA A 93 -11.91 -3.95 -18.00
C ALA A 93 -12.18 -2.43 -17.91
N THR A 94 -13.14 -2.01 -17.09
CA THR A 94 -13.43 -0.59 -16.83
C THR A 94 -12.30 0.07 -16.02
N TYR A 95 -11.65 -0.66 -15.10
CA TYR A 95 -10.48 -0.15 -14.36
C TYR A 95 -9.24 -0.08 -15.26
N GLU A 96 -9.00 -1.10 -16.09
CA GLU A 96 -7.92 -1.12 -17.09
C GLU A 96 -8.08 -0.04 -18.18
N GLY A 97 -9.29 0.48 -18.41
CA GLY A 97 -9.54 1.58 -19.35
C GLY A 97 -9.24 2.98 -18.78
N LYS A 98 -9.25 3.15 -17.45
CA LYS A 98 -9.04 4.46 -16.79
C LYS A 98 -7.56 4.79 -16.60
N TYR A 99 -6.71 3.78 -16.60
CA TYR A 99 -5.25 3.91 -16.58
C TYR A 99 -4.71 3.60 -17.97
N PRO A 100 -3.61 4.22 -18.42
CA PRO A 100 -2.98 3.83 -19.68
C PRO A 100 -2.69 2.33 -19.63
N LYS A 101 -2.98 1.61 -20.74
CA LYS A 101 -2.71 0.16 -20.91
C LYS A 101 -1.21 -0.11 -21.02
N THR A 102 -0.45 0.37 -20.04
CA THR A 102 0.98 0.13 -19.96
C THR A 102 1.22 -1.28 -19.45
N LEU A 103 2.24 -1.93 -20.01
CA LEU A 103 2.74 -3.19 -19.46
C LEU A 103 3.54 -2.98 -18.18
N PHE A 104 3.81 -1.74 -17.77
CA PHE A 104 4.60 -1.41 -16.58
C PHE A 104 4.12 -2.16 -15.33
N ASN A 105 5.08 -2.76 -14.63
CA ASN A 105 4.91 -3.54 -13.41
C ASN A 105 4.00 -4.78 -13.55
N LYS A 106 3.61 -5.18 -14.77
CA LYS A 106 3.00 -6.50 -14.98
C LYS A 106 4.06 -7.59 -14.83
N GLY A 107 3.68 -8.72 -14.24
CA GLY A 107 4.54 -9.90 -14.15
C GLY A 107 4.73 -10.51 -15.54
N VAL A 108 5.93 -11.00 -15.83
CA VAL A 108 6.28 -11.65 -17.09
C VAL A 108 6.52 -13.13 -16.81
N ARG A 109 5.87 -13.99 -17.59
CA ARG A 109 5.99 -15.44 -17.48
C ARG A 109 6.40 -16.06 -18.80
N ALA A 110 7.19 -17.12 -18.71
CA ALA A 110 7.51 -17.97 -19.85
C ALA A 110 6.29 -18.79 -20.28
N LYS A 111 6.41 -19.50 -21.42
CA LYS A 111 5.33 -20.34 -21.96
C LYS A 111 4.87 -21.42 -20.99
N ASN A 112 5.77 -21.94 -20.19
CA ASN A 112 5.53 -22.92 -19.12
C ASN A 112 5.05 -22.29 -17.79
N GLU A 113 4.64 -21.01 -17.82
CA GLU A 113 4.19 -20.20 -16.67
C GLU A 113 5.25 -19.86 -15.61
N ASP A 114 6.52 -20.20 -15.86
CA ASP A 114 7.63 -19.84 -14.97
C ASP A 114 7.80 -18.33 -14.89
N ASN A 115 8.06 -17.85 -13.67
CA ASN A 115 8.24 -16.43 -13.41
C ASN A 115 9.58 -15.93 -13.94
N VAL A 116 9.54 -14.96 -14.85
CA VAL A 116 10.72 -14.32 -15.43
C VAL A 116 11.07 -13.06 -14.67
N GLY A 117 10.07 -12.27 -14.27
CA GLY A 117 10.28 -10.96 -13.69
C GLY A 117 9.11 -10.02 -13.87
N HIS A 118 9.38 -8.72 -13.87
CA HIS A 118 8.37 -7.68 -14.03
C HIS A 118 8.80 -6.69 -15.11
N VAL A 119 7.85 -6.16 -15.86
CA VAL A 119 8.14 -5.15 -16.89
C VAL A 119 8.52 -3.83 -16.21
N MET A 120 9.73 -3.36 -16.47
CA MET A 120 10.23 -2.07 -15.99
C MET A 120 9.94 -0.94 -16.98
N LYS A 121 10.02 -1.23 -18.29
CA LYS A 121 9.79 -0.24 -19.34
C LYS A 121 9.23 -0.91 -20.58
N GLU A 122 8.44 -0.18 -21.34
CA GLU A 122 7.92 -0.58 -22.64
C GLU A 122 8.39 0.45 -23.67
N THR A 123 8.92 -0.02 -24.80
CA THR A 123 9.13 0.77 -26.02
C THR A 123 8.13 0.34 -27.08
N ASP A 124 8.21 0.86 -28.30
CA ASP A 124 7.30 0.44 -29.37
C ASP A 124 7.50 -1.03 -29.77
N ASP A 125 8.74 -1.50 -29.75
CA ASP A 125 9.17 -2.80 -30.29
C ASP A 125 9.46 -3.87 -29.22
N LYS A 126 9.85 -3.48 -28.00
CA LYS A 126 10.26 -4.40 -26.94
C LYS A 126 9.79 -3.99 -25.55
N ILE A 127 9.89 -4.93 -24.62
CA ILE A 127 9.69 -4.72 -23.19
C ILE A 127 11.01 -4.98 -22.46
N VAL A 128 11.31 -4.13 -21.50
CA VAL A 128 12.43 -4.31 -20.58
C VAL A 128 11.90 -4.99 -19.33
N VAL A 129 12.44 -6.17 -19.02
CA VAL A 129 11.99 -7.02 -17.91
C VAL A 129 13.11 -7.17 -16.90
N PHE A 130 12.81 -6.90 -15.63
CA PHE A 130 13.74 -7.13 -14.52
C PHE A 130 13.35 -8.41 -13.78
N GLY A 131 14.26 -9.39 -13.79
CA GLY A 131 14.10 -10.69 -13.14
C GLY A 131 14.70 -10.76 -11.73
N GLY A 132 14.35 -11.83 -11.01
CA GLY A 132 15.06 -12.20 -9.78
C GLY A 132 16.49 -12.59 -10.15
N HIS A 133 17.49 -12.04 -9.46
CA HIS A 133 18.94 -12.10 -9.78
C HIS A 133 19.51 -10.92 -10.60
N ASP A 134 18.86 -9.74 -10.56
CA ASP A 134 19.38 -8.53 -11.20
C ASP A 134 19.56 -8.66 -12.73
N TYR A 135 18.89 -9.64 -13.33
CA TYR A 135 18.91 -9.83 -14.77
C TYR A 135 17.93 -8.89 -15.44
N ARG A 136 18.43 -8.23 -16.48
CA ARG A 136 17.63 -7.45 -17.40
C ARG A 136 17.45 -8.25 -18.69
N TYR A 137 16.22 -8.28 -19.18
CA TYR A 137 15.89 -8.87 -20.47
C TYR A 137 15.19 -7.83 -21.33
N ASP A 138 15.68 -7.65 -22.56
CA ASP A 138 15.06 -6.78 -23.55
C ASP A 138 14.33 -7.67 -24.55
N ILE A 139 13.04 -7.92 -24.30
CA ILE A 139 12.25 -8.93 -24.99
C ILE A 139 11.36 -8.27 -26.05
N PRO A 140 11.44 -8.67 -27.33
CA PRO A 140 10.56 -8.14 -28.37
C PRO A 140 9.08 -8.40 -28.09
N LYS A 141 8.21 -7.43 -28.36
CA LYS A 141 6.75 -7.60 -28.20
C LYS A 141 6.18 -8.69 -29.10
N SER A 142 6.84 -8.98 -30.23
CA SER A 142 6.48 -10.08 -31.12
C SER A 142 6.57 -11.47 -30.46
N LYS A 143 7.24 -11.58 -29.31
CA LYS A 143 7.30 -12.81 -28.51
C LYS A 143 6.19 -12.91 -27.46
N ILE A 144 5.33 -11.91 -27.32
CA ILE A 144 4.19 -11.93 -26.38
C ILE A 144 3.02 -12.64 -27.05
N ILE A 145 2.47 -13.67 -26.40
CA ILE A 145 1.29 -14.39 -26.88
C ILE A 145 0.02 -13.84 -26.24
N ALA A 146 0.08 -13.51 -24.95
CA ALA A 146 -1.07 -13.04 -24.19
C ALA A 146 -0.67 -11.96 -23.20
N VAL A 147 -1.56 -10.98 -23.02
CA VAL A 147 -1.44 -9.91 -22.03
C VAL A 147 -2.71 -9.90 -21.20
N GLY A 148 -2.57 -10.08 -19.89
CA GLY A 148 -3.66 -9.96 -18.91
C GLY A 148 -3.12 -9.45 -17.59
N MET A 149 -3.32 -10.20 -16.49
CA MET A 149 -2.64 -9.93 -15.21
C MET A 149 -1.12 -10.05 -15.35
N ASN A 150 -0.67 -10.98 -16.19
CA ASN A 150 0.73 -11.19 -16.55
C ASN A 150 0.90 -11.09 -18.08
N VAL A 151 2.13 -10.87 -18.53
CA VAL A 151 2.57 -10.99 -19.91
C VAL A 151 3.10 -12.42 -20.11
N ILE A 152 2.50 -13.17 -21.03
CA ILE A 152 2.90 -14.54 -21.35
C ILE A 152 3.75 -14.53 -22.62
N LEU A 153 4.97 -15.03 -22.51
CA LEU A 153 5.92 -15.15 -23.61
C LEU A 153 5.74 -16.49 -24.33
N GLY A 154 5.87 -16.47 -25.65
CA GLY A 154 5.77 -17.64 -26.52
C GLY A 154 7.02 -18.47 -26.64
N MET A 155 7.86 -18.46 -25.61
CA MET A 155 9.15 -19.13 -25.55
C MET A 155 9.35 -19.75 -24.17
N ASP A 156 10.12 -20.82 -24.11
CA ASP A 156 10.42 -21.52 -22.87
C ASP A 156 11.45 -20.72 -22.04
N TYR A 157 11.44 -20.91 -20.72
CA TYR A 157 12.28 -20.14 -19.79
C TYR A 157 13.78 -20.09 -20.18
N PRO A 158 14.42 -21.19 -20.62
CA PRO A 158 15.82 -21.16 -21.06
C PRO A 158 16.08 -20.24 -22.28
N GLU A 159 15.11 -20.08 -23.18
CA GLU A 159 15.26 -19.27 -24.39
C GLU A 159 15.27 -17.77 -24.09
N ILE A 160 14.70 -17.37 -22.95
CA ILE A 160 14.64 -15.97 -22.50
C ILE A 160 16.04 -15.44 -22.21
N PHE A 161 16.98 -16.30 -21.81
CA PHE A 161 18.37 -15.92 -21.54
C PHE A 161 19.09 -15.41 -22.79
N ASN A 162 18.60 -15.69 -24.00
CA ASN A 162 19.13 -15.11 -25.23
C ASN A 162 18.87 -13.60 -25.34
N TYR A 163 17.92 -13.07 -24.57
CA TYR A 163 17.57 -11.65 -24.53
C TYR A 163 18.17 -10.93 -23.33
N LYS A 164 19.10 -11.58 -22.62
CA LYS A 164 19.75 -11.00 -21.45
C LYS A 164 20.67 -9.86 -21.86
N VAL A 165 20.50 -8.72 -21.21
CA VAL A 165 21.27 -7.49 -21.43
C VAL A 165 22.04 -7.16 -20.15
N GLY A 166 23.20 -6.51 -20.28
CA GLY A 166 23.94 -5.97 -19.14
C GLY A 166 23.08 -4.99 -18.34
N LYS A 167 23.11 -5.10 -17.00
CA LYS A 167 22.34 -4.22 -16.11
C LYS A 167 22.71 -2.74 -16.29
N ASP A 168 23.99 -2.49 -16.59
CA ASP A 168 24.55 -1.15 -16.75
C ASP A 168 24.39 -0.58 -18.17
N GLU A 169 23.86 -1.36 -19.10
CA GLU A 169 23.56 -0.86 -20.45
C GLU A 169 22.43 0.18 -20.39
N PRO A 170 22.44 1.20 -21.25
CA PRO A 170 21.37 2.18 -21.28
C PRO A 170 20.01 1.51 -21.53
N LEU A 171 18.95 2.01 -20.88
CA LEU A 171 17.60 1.58 -21.20
C LEU A 171 17.26 2.01 -22.62
N PRO A 172 16.58 1.19 -23.44
CA PRO A 172 16.22 1.57 -24.78
C PRO A 172 15.40 2.86 -24.74
N THR A 173 15.93 3.88 -25.40
CA THR A 173 15.19 5.07 -25.80
C THR A 173 14.19 4.60 -26.85
N GLY A 174 12.89 4.78 -26.60
CA GLY A 174 11.83 4.30 -27.50
C GLY A 174 11.76 5.06 -28.82
N GLU A 175 12.89 5.53 -29.33
CA GLU A 175 13.01 6.19 -30.63
C GLU A 175 13.40 5.13 -31.67
N PRO A 176 12.77 5.12 -32.85
CA PRO A 176 13.10 4.18 -33.90
C PRO A 176 14.57 4.37 -34.35
N ILE A 177 15.25 3.26 -34.65
CA ILE A 177 16.67 3.21 -35.08
C ILE A 177 16.95 3.90 -36.43
N ASP A 178 15.93 4.43 -37.12
CA ASP A 178 16.08 5.02 -38.45
C ASP A 178 16.56 6.49 -38.47
N THR A 179 16.90 7.11 -37.33
CA THR A 179 17.35 8.53 -37.31
C THR A 179 18.70 8.75 -36.63
N LEU A 180 19.63 7.80 -36.72
CA LEU A 180 21.02 7.99 -36.25
C LEU A 180 22.09 7.82 -37.35
N ALA A 181 21.66 7.85 -38.62
CA ALA A 181 22.56 7.83 -39.77
C ALA A 181 22.25 8.98 -40.74
N GLU A 182 22.13 10.19 -40.22
CA GLU A 182 22.25 11.43 -41.00
C GLU A 182 22.45 12.60 -40.03
N GLU A 183 23.70 12.83 -39.65
CA GLU A 183 24.23 14.17 -39.38
C GLU A 183 25.74 14.10 -39.64
N GLU A 184 26.16 14.80 -40.70
CA GLU A 184 27.55 14.98 -41.16
C GLU A 184 28.46 15.64 -40.11
#